data_AF-A0A7W0XMW4-F1
#
_entry.id   AF-A0A7W0XMW4-F1
#
_cell.length_a   1.000
_cell.length_b   1.000
_cell.length_c   1.000
_cell.angle_alpha   90.00
_cell.angle_beta   90.00
_cell.angle_gamma   90.00
#
_symmetry.space_group_name_H-M   'P 1'
#
loop_
_entity.id
_entity.type
_entity.pdbx_description
1 polymer ?
#
loop_
_entity_poly.entity_id
_entity_poly.type
_entity_poly.pdbx_seq_one_letter_code
_entity_poly.pdbx_strand_id
1 'polypeptide(L)' 'MQRAHPYMPNSVPTLKAEMLRAIGAGSVEELFEQIPEDHRYRKPLDLPP' A
#
# COMPACT_ATOMS: atom_id res chain seq x y z
N MET A 1 -5.95 14.08 7.54
CA MET A 1 -7.03 13.08 7.40
C MET A 1 -6.77 11.94 8.37
N GLN A 2 -7.51 11.85 9.48
CA GLN A 2 -7.32 10.82 10.51
C GLN A 2 -8.39 9.71 10.48
N ARG A 3 -9.30 9.73 9.50
CA ARG A 3 -10.41 8.76 9.41
C ARG A 3 -10.01 7.58 8.53
N ALA A 4 -10.26 6.36 9.02
CA ALA A 4 -10.13 5.14 8.24
C ALA A 4 -11.13 5.13 7.07
N HIS A 5 -10.76 4.46 5.99
CA HIS A 5 -11.64 4.20 4.87
C HIS A 5 -12.72 3.18 5.31
N PRO A 6 -13.98 3.30 4.87
CA PRO A 6 -15.06 2.42 5.33
C PRO A 6 -14.79 0.93 5.13
N TYR A 7 -14.05 0.57 4.08
CA TYR A 7 -13.72 -0.82 3.73
C TYR A 7 -12.28 -1.22 4.07
N MET A 8 -11.49 -0.34 4.66
CA MET A 8 -10.10 -0.62 5.02
C MET A 8 -9.82 -0.02 6.41
N PRO A 9 -10.09 -0.77 7.49
CA PRO A 9 -9.95 -0.28 8.87
C PRO A 9 -8.56 0.26 9.19
N ASN A 10 -7.52 -0.37 8.63
CA ASN A 10 -6.12 -0.03 8.88
C ASN A 10 -5.56 1.04 7.93
N SER A 11 -6.42 1.83 7.27
CA SER A 11 -5.98 2.83 6.30
C SER A 11 -5.59 4.19 6.92
N VAL A 12 -5.62 4.32 8.26
CA VAL A 12 -5.23 5.57 8.92
C VAL A 12 -3.72 5.79 8.72
N PRO A 13 -3.26 7.01 8.33
CA PRO A 13 -1.85 7.25 8.03
C PRO A 13 -0.89 6.89 9.17
N THR A 14 -1.28 7.12 10.43
CA THR A 14 -0.46 6.80 11.60
C THR A 14 -0.29 5.29 11.78
N LEU A 15 -1.38 4.53 11.67
CA LEU A 15 -1.35 3.08 11.79
C LEU A 15 -0.56 2.44 10.63
N LYS A 16 -0.72 2.95 9.41
CA LYS A 16 0.11 2.53 8.26
C LYS A 16 1.61 2.73 8.53
N ALA A 17 2.00 3.86 9.12
CA ALA A 17 3.38 4.13 9.48
C ALA A 17 3.90 3.20 10.60
N GLU A 18 3.05 2.85 11.58
CA GLU A 18 3.37 1.87 12.62
C GLU A 18 3.62 0.48 12.04
N MET A 19 2.76 0.04 11.12
CA MET A 19 2.91 -1.24 10.44
C MET A 19 4.21 -1.33 9.64
N LEU A 20 4.56 -0.28 8.89
CA LEU A 20 5.81 -0.22 8.12
C LEU A 20 7.05 -0.30 9.03
N ARG A 21 7.06 0.47 10.13
CA ARG A 21 8.16 0.40 11.12
C ARG A 21 8.28 -0.99 11.75
N ALA A 22 7.17 -1.66 12.04
CA ALA A 22 7.18 -2.98 12.67
C ALA A 22 7.86 -4.04 11.80
N ILE A 23 7.80 -3.89 10.47
CA ILE A 23 8.46 -4.79 9.51
C ILE A 23 9.78 -4.23 8.96
N GLY A 24 10.23 -3.06 9.44
CA GLY A 24 11.47 -2.43 8.99
C GLY A 24 11.42 -1.85 7.56
N ALA A 25 10.24 -1.62 6.99
CA ALA A 25 10.07 -1.03 5.66
C ALA A 25 9.95 0.51 5.74
N GLY A 26 10.58 1.21 4.81
CA GLY A 26 10.51 2.67 4.68
C GLY A 26 9.29 3.16 3.91
N SER A 27 8.74 2.32 3.03
CA SER A 27 7.62 2.65 2.16
C SER A 27 6.80 1.41 1.79
N VAL A 28 5.62 1.63 1.22
CA VAL A 28 4.84 0.53 0.63
C VAL A 28 5.49 0.05 -0.66
N GLU A 29 6.11 0.95 -1.42
CA GLU A 29 6.76 0.69 -2.69
C GLU A 29 7.88 -0.36 -2.58
N GLU A 30 8.66 -0.32 -1.49
CA GLU A 30 9.67 -1.34 -1.15
C GLU A 30 9.08 -2.76 -1.11
N LEU A 31 7.85 -2.92 -0.62
CA LEU A 31 7.18 -4.22 -0.57
C LEU A 31 6.90 -4.77 -1.96
N PHE A 32 6.70 -3.90 -2.95
CA PHE A 32 6.44 -4.30 -4.33
C PHE A 32 7.71 -4.61 -5.13
N GLU A 33 8.91 -4.32 -4.62
CA GLU A 33 10.18 -4.67 -5.28
C GLU A 33 10.40 -6.19 -5.36
N GLN A 34 9.70 -6.95 -4.52
CA GLN A 34 9.74 -8.41 -4.50
C GLN A 34 9.01 -9.06 -5.69
N ILE A 35 8.19 -8.29 -6.41
CA ILE A 35 7.47 -8.77 -7.59
C ILE A 35 8.39 -8.57 -8.81
N PRO A 36 8.75 -9.64 -9.55
CA PRO A 36 9.55 -9.51 -10.77
C PRO A 36 8.97 -8.49 -11.74
N GLU A 37 9.84 -7.74 -12.43
CA GLU A 37 9.42 -6.57 -13.22
C GLU A 37 8.40 -6.90 -14.32
N ASP A 38 8.56 -8.06 -14.96
CA ASP A 38 7.70 -8.61 -16.00
C ASP A 38 6.35 -9.10 -15.47
N HIS A 39 6.25 -9.38 -14.17
CA HIS A 39 5.01 -9.79 -13.48
C HIS A 39 4.26 -8.60 -12.89
N ARG A 40 4.93 -7.48 -12.60
CA ARG A 40 4.32 -6.31 -11.98
C ARG A 40 3.51 -5.51 -13.01
N TYR A 41 2.19 -5.45 -12.83
CA TYR A 41 1.34 -4.57 -13.65
C TYR A 41 1.63 -3.10 -13.34
N ARG A 42 2.02 -2.34 -14.38
CA ARG A 42 2.49 -0.93 -14.25
C ARG A 42 1.51 0.11 -14.80
N LYS A 43 0.36 -0.31 -15.32
CA LYS A 43 -0.66 0.58 -15.89
C LYS A 43 -1.81 0.75 -14.89
N PRO A 44 -2.63 1.81 -15.01
CA PRO A 44 -3.90 1.85 -14.32
C PRO A 44 -4.77 0.64 -14.67
N LEU A 45 -5.62 0.20 -13.73
CA LEU A 45 -6.64 -0.79 -14.03
C LEU A 45 -7.69 -0.15 -14.96
N ASP A 46 -8.09 -0.86 -16.00
CA ASP A 46 -9.17 -0.45 -16.90
C ASP A 46 -10.51 -0.84 -16.26
N LEU A 47 -11.03 0.03 -15.38
CA LEU A 47 -12.26 -0.18 -14.63
C LEU A 47 -13.30 0.88 -15.00
N PRO A 48 -14.60 0.52 -15.04
CA PRO A 48 -15.67 1.51 -15.15
C PRO A 48 -15.72 2.41 -13.90
N PRO A 49 -16.32 3.61 -14.00
CA PRO A 49 -16.50 4.51 -12.87
C PRO A 49 -17.43 3.96 -11.79
#